data_AF-A0A8C9FKA0-F1
#
_entry.id   AF-A0A8C9FKA0-F1
#
_cell.length_a   1.000
_cell.length_b   1.000
_cell.length_c   1.000
_cell.angle_alpha   90.00
_cell.angle_beta   90.00
_cell.angle_gamma   90.00
#
_symmetry.space_group_name_H-M   'P 1'
#
loop_
_entity.id
_entity.type
_entity.pdbx_description
1 polymer ?
#
loop_
_entity_poly.entity_id
_entity_poly.type
_entity_poly.pdbx_seq_one_letter_code
_entity_poly.pdbx_strand_id
1 'polypeptide(L)'
;MYTTLTELRKVHPSEDEILIQYLIPATCKAAAVLGMVRNSHGNLFQIDELFFLIYSCVSAHNQQHILVMCAAAFYLIENYPLDVGPEFSAGIIQMCGVMVSGSDESTPSIIYHCVLRGLERLLLSEQLSRLDSESLVKLSVDRVNVQSPHRAMAALGLMLTCMYTGKEKVSPSRSTDANPAAPDSESVIVAMERVSKLNSFPCLYVLSLFLLKIFLQVFQTLHTTGQSSMVRDWVMLSLSNFTQRTPVAMAMWSLSCFFVSASTSQWISAILPHIISRMGKLEQVDVNIFCLVAMDFYRHQIDEELDRRAFQSVFEVVASPGTPYHRLLTCLQNVHKVTAC
;
A
#
# COMPACT_ATOMS: atom_id res chain seq x y z
N MET A 1 37.55 -8.06 28.50
CA MET A 1 36.10 -8.25 28.25
C MET A 1 35.86 -9.28 27.16
N TYR A 2 36.23 -9.03 25.89
CA TYR A 2 36.03 -10.00 24.80
C TYR A 2 36.64 -11.39 25.11
N THR A 3 37.92 -11.44 25.48
CA THR A 3 38.62 -12.68 25.88
C THR A 3 37.98 -13.38 27.08
N THR A 4 37.48 -12.62 28.05
CA THR A 4 36.80 -13.17 29.23
C THR A 4 35.46 -13.83 28.85
N LEU A 5 34.71 -13.21 27.95
CA LEU A 5 33.41 -13.71 27.50
C LEU A 5 33.57 -14.92 26.57
N THR A 6 34.60 -14.95 25.72
CA THR A 6 34.89 -16.12 24.87
C THR A 6 35.40 -17.32 25.67
N GLU A 7 36.21 -17.12 26.71
CA GLU A 7 36.59 -18.20 27.62
C GLU A 7 35.41 -18.69 28.46
N LEU A 8 34.55 -17.78 28.93
CA LEU A 8 33.31 -18.16 29.64
C LEU A 8 32.41 -19.04 28.75
N ARG A 9 32.29 -18.72 27.46
CA ARG A 9 31.51 -19.51 26.50
C ARG A 9 32.08 -20.92 26.27
N LYS A 10 33.39 -21.11 26.31
CA LYS A 10 34.02 -22.45 26.13
C LYS A 10 33.79 -23.36 27.32
N VAL A 11 33.71 -22.78 28.51
CA VAL A 11 33.62 -23.51 29.78
C VAL A 11 32.16 -23.76 30.18
N HIS A 12 31.25 -22.86 29.80
CA HIS A 12 29.84 -22.96 30.17
C HIS A 12 29.08 -23.96 29.28
N PRO A 13 28.20 -24.81 29.85
CA PRO A 13 27.34 -25.69 29.06
C PRO A 13 26.42 -24.90 28.12
N SER A 14 26.19 -25.45 26.92
CA SER A 14 25.36 -24.88 25.85
C SER A 14 23.86 -24.91 26.14
N GLU A 15 23.43 -25.57 27.21
CA GLU A 15 22.02 -25.72 27.60
C GLU A 15 21.47 -24.52 28.38
N ASP A 16 22.33 -23.60 28.85
CA ASP A 16 21.89 -22.40 29.57
C ASP A 16 21.51 -21.28 28.60
N GLU A 17 20.28 -21.37 28.11
CA GLU A 17 19.70 -20.40 27.16
C GLU A 17 19.68 -18.97 27.71
N ILE A 18 19.54 -18.78 29.02
CA ILE A 18 19.44 -17.46 29.65
C ILE A 18 20.80 -16.77 29.63
N LEU A 19 21.87 -17.47 30.04
CA LEU A 19 23.21 -16.89 30.01
C LEU A 19 23.64 -16.60 28.57
N ILE A 20 23.36 -17.53 27.65
CA ILE A 20 23.71 -17.40 26.23
C ILE A 20 23.03 -16.16 25.61
N GLN A 21 21.79 -15.85 26.01
CA GLN A 21 21.05 -14.67 25.56
C GLN A 21 21.78 -13.34 25.82
N TYR A 22 22.53 -13.22 26.93
CA TYR A 22 23.29 -12.00 27.27
C TYR A 22 24.75 -12.09 26.84
N LEU A 23 25.33 -13.28 26.90
CA LEU A 23 26.73 -13.55 26.59
C LEU A 23 27.06 -13.21 25.13
N ILE A 24 26.15 -13.52 24.21
CA ILE A 24 26.36 -13.30 22.78
C ILE A 24 26.37 -11.80 22.42
N PRO A 25 25.33 -11.00 22.74
CA PRO A 25 25.36 -9.55 22.48
C PRO A 25 26.55 -8.84 23.15
N ALA A 26 26.93 -9.26 24.36
CA ALA A 26 28.08 -8.71 25.07
C ALA A 26 29.40 -9.02 24.35
N THR A 27 29.55 -10.24 23.83
CA THR A 27 30.74 -10.66 23.07
C THR A 27 30.80 -9.94 21.73
N CYS A 28 29.68 -9.82 21.02
CA CYS A 28 29.59 -9.10 19.74
C CYS A 28 29.88 -7.59 19.92
N LYS A 29 29.33 -6.96 20.96
CA LYS A 29 29.63 -5.55 21.29
C LYS A 29 31.11 -5.34 21.60
N ALA A 30 31.71 -6.25 22.38
CA ALA A 30 33.13 -6.17 22.71
C ALA A 30 34.01 -6.37 21.46
N ALA A 31 33.65 -7.29 20.56
CA ALA A 31 34.35 -7.50 19.29
C ALA A 31 34.26 -6.29 18.34
N ALA A 32 33.08 -5.67 18.26
CA ALA A 32 32.84 -4.49 17.43
C ALA A 32 33.65 -3.27 17.90
N VAL A 33 33.72 -3.03 19.23
CA VAL A 33 34.55 -1.96 19.81
C VAL A 33 36.03 -2.18 19.53
N LEU A 34 36.48 -3.43 19.45
CA LEU A 34 37.86 -3.79 19.12
C LEU A 34 38.17 -3.72 17.62
N GLY A 35 37.20 -3.36 16.77
CA GLY A 35 37.41 -3.23 15.32
C GLY A 35 37.74 -4.55 14.63
N MET A 36 37.40 -5.70 15.22
CA MET A 36 37.74 -7.05 14.72
C MET A 36 36.98 -7.46 13.44
N VAL A 37 36.43 -6.50 12.68
CA VAL A 37 35.52 -6.74 11.55
C VAL A 37 36.25 -7.13 10.26
N ARG A 38 37.59 -7.16 10.24
CA ARG A 38 38.35 -7.75 9.13
C ARG A 38 39.70 -8.25 9.61
N ASN A 39 39.83 -9.57 9.75
CA ASN A 39 41.11 -10.22 9.60
C ASN A 39 40.96 -11.35 8.58
N SER A 40 41.85 -11.36 7.60
CA SER A 40 41.90 -12.17 6.38
C SER A 40 42.11 -13.69 6.61
N HIS A 41 41.76 -14.20 7.79
CA HIS A 41 41.88 -15.60 8.16
C HIS A 41 40.61 -16.07 8.88
N GLY A 42 39.53 -16.18 8.11
CA GLY A 42 38.67 -17.36 8.11
C GLY A 42 38.13 -17.87 9.44
N ASN A 43 37.68 -17.01 10.35
CA ASN A 43 36.80 -17.43 11.45
C ASN A 43 35.49 -16.64 11.40
N LEU A 44 34.56 -17.12 10.58
CA LEU A 44 33.14 -16.75 10.51
C LEU A 44 32.32 -17.21 11.74
N PHE A 45 32.98 -17.69 12.80
CA PHE A 45 32.40 -18.38 13.97
C PHE A 45 31.42 -17.56 14.83
N GLN A 46 31.10 -16.31 14.47
CA GLN A 46 30.14 -15.47 15.19
C GLN A 46 28.86 -15.19 14.43
N ILE A 47 28.77 -15.45 13.12
CA ILE A 47 27.55 -15.19 12.34
C ILE A 47 26.63 -16.42 12.36
N ASP A 48 27.16 -17.63 12.16
CA ASP A 48 26.36 -18.86 12.15
C ASP A 48 25.66 -19.18 13.49
N GLU A 49 26.27 -18.84 14.63
CA GLU A 49 25.61 -19.00 15.93
C GLU A 49 24.60 -17.89 16.25
N LEU A 50 24.83 -16.67 15.75
CA LEU A 50 23.85 -15.59 15.81
C LEU A 50 22.62 -15.96 14.95
N PHE A 51 22.86 -16.60 13.80
CA PHE A 51 21.82 -17.18 12.96
C PHE A 51 21.05 -18.30 13.67
N PHE A 52 21.75 -19.24 14.30
CA PHE A 52 21.09 -20.32 15.04
C PHE A 52 20.26 -19.80 16.23
N LEU A 53 20.71 -18.77 16.94
CA LEU A 53 19.92 -18.15 18.01
C LEU A 53 18.73 -17.33 17.52
N ILE A 54 18.89 -16.55 16.44
CA ILE A 54 17.75 -15.85 15.82
C ILE A 54 16.71 -16.87 15.34
N TYR A 55 17.17 -17.98 14.75
CA TYR A 55 16.31 -19.05 14.25
C TYR A 55 15.61 -19.85 15.37
N SER A 56 16.33 -20.16 16.46
CA SER A 56 15.82 -20.99 17.56
C SER A 56 14.92 -20.22 18.55
N CYS A 57 15.04 -18.89 18.64
CA CYS A 57 14.43 -18.11 19.72
C CYS A 57 13.10 -17.40 19.38
N VAL A 58 12.36 -17.86 18.36
CA VAL A 58 10.98 -17.41 18.08
C VAL A 58 9.93 -18.10 18.99
N SER A 59 10.36 -19.01 19.86
CA SER A 59 9.51 -19.57 20.93
C SER A 59 9.50 -18.69 22.20
N ALA A 60 10.30 -17.63 22.28
CA ALA A 60 10.37 -16.79 23.47
C ALA A 60 9.16 -15.84 23.57
N HIS A 61 8.40 -15.94 24.66
CA HIS A 61 7.27 -15.04 24.97
C HIS A 61 7.67 -13.56 25.21
N ASN A 62 8.96 -13.21 25.20
CA ASN A 62 9.42 -11.86 25.51
C ASN A 62 9.53 -10.98 24.26
N GLN A 63 8.65 -9.97 24.18
CA GLN A 63 8.57 -9.02 23.07
C GLN A 63 9.89 -8.29 22.79
N GLN A 64 10.65 -7.92 23.83
CA GLN A 64 11.90 -7.18 23.66
C GLN A 64 12.97 -8.01 22.96
N HIS A 65 13.02 -9.31 23.25
CA HIS A 65 13.99 -10.20 22.61
C HIS A 65 13.72 -10.32 21.10
N ILE A 66 12.45 -10.52 20.74
CA ILE A 66 12.02 -10.61 19.33
C ILE A 66 12.40 -9.33 18.57
N LEU A 67 12.14 -8.16 19.14
CA LEU A 67 12.46 -6.87 18.50
C LEU A 67 13.96 -6.71 18.23
N VAL A 68 14.81 -7.07 19.20
CA VAL A 68 16.26 -6.98 19.06
C VAL A 68 16.79 -7.98 18.04
N MET A 69 16.26 -9.21 18.02
CA MET A 69 16.62 -10.23 17.04
C MET A 69 16.23 -9.81 15.62
N CYS A 70 15.02 -9.28 15.41
CA CYS A 70 14.61 -8.75 14.11
C CYS A 70 15.50 -7.58 13.66
N ALA A 71 15.81 -6.64 14.55
CA ALA A 71 16.67 -5.51 14.22
C ALA A 71 18.08 -5.95 13.81
N ALA A 72 18.66 -6.92 14.53
CA ALA A 72 19.97 -7.49 14.20
C ALA A 72 19.93 -8.23 12.86
N ALA A 73 18.91 -9.06 12.61
CA ALA A 73 18.75 -9.78 11.35
C ALA A 73 18.66 -8.85 10.15
N PHE A 74 17.82 -7.80 10.24
CA PHE A 74 17.70 -6.82 9.15
C PHE A 74 19.00 -6.03 8.93
N TYR A 75 19.71 -5.68 10.00
CA TYR A 75 21.00 -5.01 9.89
C TYR A 75 22.05 -5.88 9.18
N LEU A 76 22.08 -7.19 9.48
CA LEU A 76 22.99 -8.14 8.83
C LEU A 76 22.69 -8.29 7.34
N ILE A 77 21.41 -8.44 6.98
CA ILE A 77 20.99 -8.55 5.57
C ILE A 77 21.33 -7.26 4.79
N GLU A 78 21.14 -6.09 5.41
CA GLU A 78 21.41 -4.79 4.77
C GLU A 78 22.92 -4.52 4.58
N ASN A 79 23.76 -4.85 5.57
CA ASN A 79 25.17 -4.43 5.58
C ASN A 79 26.17 -5.54 5.20
N TYR A 80 25.79 -6.82 5.35
CA TYR A 80 26.67 -7.97 5.13
C TYR A 80 26.03 -9.06 4.24
N PRO A 81 25.42 -8.72 3.09
CA PRO A 81 24.65 -9.68 2.28
C PRO A 81 25.51 -10.86 1.75
N LEU A 82 26.80 -10.62 1.49
CA LEU A 82 27.73 -11.64 0.98
C LEU A 82 28.13 -12.66 2.05
N ASP A 83 28.32 -12.21 3.30
CA ASP A 83 28.73 -13.08 4.41
C ASP A 83 27.55 -13.87 4.98
N VAL A 84 26.34 -13.31 4.84
CA VAL A 84 25.09 -13.88 5.36
C VAL A 84 24.54 -14.99 4.44
N GLY A 85 24.66 -14.80 3.13
CA GLY A 85 24.15 -15.73 2.13
C GLY A 85 22.62 -15.69 1.95
N PRO A 86 22.12 -16.22 0.81
CA PRO A 86 20.71 -16.12 0.43
C PRO A 86 19.77 -17.01 1.26
N GLU A 87 20.27 -18.10 1.85
CA GLU A 87 19.47 -19.01 2.67
C GLU A 87 19.02 -18.35 3.97
N PHE A 88 19.90 -17.59 4.61
CA PHE A 88 19.55 -16.85 5.82
C PHE A 88 18.54 -15.74 5.52
N SER A 89 18.76 -14.94 4.48
CA SER A 89 17.83 -13.86 4.12
C SER A 89 16.44 -14.40 3.79
N ALA A 90 16.35 -15.49 3.03
CA ALA A 90 15.08 -16.15 2.72
C ALA A 90 14.40 -16.70 3.98
N GLY A 91 15.17 -17.33 4.89
CA GLY A 91 14.66 -17.84 6.16
C GLY A 91 14.08 -16.73 7.06
N ILE A 92 14.76 -15.59 7.17
CA ILE A 92 14.27 -14.43 7.92
C ILE A 92 13.00 -13.85 7.30
N ILE A 93 12.94 -13.73 5.97
CA ILE A 93 11.76 -13.21 5.27
C ILE A 93 10.57 -14.14 5.43
N GLN A 94 10.77 -15.46 5.35
CA GLN A 94 9.75 -16.45 5.60
C GLN A 94 9.22 -16.36 7.05
N MET A 95 10.12 -16.26 8.02
CA MET A 95 9.78 -16.09 9.44
C MET A 95 8.96 -14.81 9.67
N CYS A 96 9.40 -13.68 9.10
CA CYS A 96 8.67 -12.43 9.13
C CYS A 96 7.27 -12.58 8.52
N GLY A 97 7.16 -13.31 7.41
CA GLY A 97 5.89 -13.64 6.76
C GLY A 97 4.93 -14.38 7.70
N VAL A 98 5.41 -15.37 8.45
CA VAL A 98 4.61 -16.10 9.46
C VAL A 98 4.17 -15.16 10.59
N MET A 99 5.08 -14.35 11.14
CA MET A 99 4.79 -13.43 12.24
C MET A 99 3.72 -12.38 11.86
N VAL A 100 3.84 -11.79 10.67
CA VAL A 100 2.91 -10.79 10.13
C VAL A 100 1.58 -11.43 9.71
N SER A 101 1.59 -12.71 9.35
CA SER A 101 0.37 -13.44 8.99
C SER A 101 -0.50 -13.86 10.18
N GLY A 102 0.06 -13.81 11.39
CA GLY A 102 -0.65 -14.11 12.64
C GLY A 102 -1.86 -13.21 12.92
N SER A 103 -2.72 -13.67 13.83
CA SER A 103 -3.88 -12.91 14.29
C SER A 103 -3.49 -11.73 15.20
N ASP A 104 -4.48 -10.91 15.59
CA ASP A 104 -4.24 -9.77 16.49
C ASP A 104 -3.75 -10.23 17.88
N GLU A 105 -4.20 -11.40 18.32
CA GLU A 105 -3.85 -12.01 19.61
C GLU A 105 -2.49 -12.73 19.58
N SER A 106 -2.12 -13.36 18.45
CA SER A 106 -0.87 -14.14 18.38
C SER A 106 0.38 -13.26 18.24
N THR A 107 0.25 -12.14 17.51
CA THR A 107 1.37 -11.25 17.22
C THR A 107 1.06 -9.87 17.78
N PRO A 108 1.74 -9.41 18.84
CA PRO A 108 1.58 -8.06 19.35
C PRO A 108 1.83 -6.97 18.30
N SER A 109 1.05 -5.89 18.34
CA SER A 109 1.12 -4.78 17.37
C SER A 109 2.52 -4.18 17.23
N ILE A 110 3.28 -4.06 18.34
CA ILE A 110 4.65 -3.53 18.31
C ILE A 110 5.61 -4.40 17.46
N ILE A 111 5.46 -5.72 17.53
CA ILE A 111 6.26 -6.67 16.75
C ILE A 111 5.84 -6.60 15.29
N TYR A 112 4.53 -6.58 15.03
CA TYR A 112 3.97 -6.45 13.69
C TYR A 112 4.53 -5.22 12.95
N HIS A 113 4.48 -4.05 13.60
CA HIS A 113 4.99 -2.81 13.03
C HIS A 113 6.51 -2.79 12.86
N CYS A 114 7.26 -3.36 13.81
CA CYS A 114 8.71 -3.47 13.71
C CYS A 114 9.15 -4.32 12.51
N VAL A 115 8.51 -5.47 12.32
CA VAL A 115 8.81 -6.38 11.22
C VAL A 115 8.49 -5.72 9.88
N LEU A 116 7.29 -5.14 9.71
CA LEU A 116 6.92 -4.46 8.46
C LEU A 116 7.87 -3.33 8.11
N ARG A 117 8.24 -2.49 9.08
CA ARG A 117 9.16 -1.37 8.86
C ARG A 117 10.58 -1.84 8.50
N GLY A 118 11.01 -2.96 9.08
CA GLY A 118 12.27 -3.58 8.71
C GLY A 118 12.27 -4.14 7.28
N LEU A 119 11.17 -4.79 6.87
CA LEU A 119 10.99 -5.27 5.50
C LEU A 119 10.94 -4.12 4.48
N GLU A 120 10.26 -3.02 4.79
CA GLU A 120 10.28 -1.79 3.98
C GLU A 120 11.71 -1.28 3.77
N ARG A 121 12.50 -1.22 4.85
CA ARG A 121 13.90 -0.79 4.79
C ARG A 121 14.76 -1.74 3.94
N LEU A 122 14.57 -3.04 4.07
CA LEU A 122 15.29 -4.03 3.26
C LEU A 122 14.96 -3.90 1.77
N LEU A 123 13.70 -3.65 1.42
CA LEU A 123 13.29 -3.39 0.04
C LEU A 123 13.95 -2.14 -0.54
N LEU A 124 14.07 -1.07 0.25
CA LEU A 124 14.75 0.17 -0.14
C LEU A 124 16.28 0.01 -0.24
N SER A 125 16.87 -0.97 0.46
CA SER A 125 18.32 -1.22 0.42
C SER A 125 18.79 -2.00 -0.82
N GLU A 126 17.85 -2.52 -1.62
CA GLU A 126 18.07 -3.29 -2.85
C GLU A 126 18.90 -4.58 -2.71
N GLN A 127 19.25 -4.99 -1.48
CA GLN A 127 20.03 -6.21 -1.22
C GLN A 127 19.22 -7.50 -1.36
N LEU A 128 17.89 -7.41 -1.51
CA LEU A 128 17.01 -8.55 -1.61
C LEU A 128 17.01 -9.18 -3.01
N SER A 129 16.87 -10.50 -3.04
CA SER A 129 16.67 -11.25 -4.28
C SER A 129 15.31 -10.92 -4.90
N ARG A 130 15.18 -11.14 -6.22
CA ARG A 130 13.91 -10.88 -6.92
C ARG A 130 12.75 -11.75 -6.38
N LEU A 131 13.04 -13.00 -6.03
CA LEU A 131 12.06 -13.94 -5.48
C LEU A 131 11.55 -13.45 -4.12
N ASP A 132 12.45 -12.94 -3.28
CA ASP A 132 12.10 -12.40 -1.98
C ASP A 132 11.23 -11.15 -2.11
N SER A 133 11.58 -10.23 -3.03
CA SER A 133 10.76 -9.04 -3.30
C SER A 133 9.36 -9.40 -3.81
N GLU A 134 9.22 -10.39 -4.68
CA GLU A 134 7.91 -10.87 -5.15
C GLU A 134 7.09 -11.50 -4.00
N SER A 135 7.74 -12.22 -3.08
CA SER A 135 7.09 -12.76 -1.88
C SER A 135 6.57 -11.65 -0.96
N LEU A 136 7.32 -10.55 -0.82
CA LEU A 136 6.93 -9.39 -0.02
C LEU A 136 5.77 -8.61 -0.65
N VAL A 137 5.73 -8.49 -1.98
CA VAL A 137 4.58 -7.94 -2.71
C VAL A 137 3.33 -8.75 -2.39
N LYS A 138 3.40 -10.08 -2.48
CA LYS A 138 2.26 -10.96 -2.18
C LYS A 138 1.80 -10.82 -0.73
N LEU A 139 2.75 -10.84 0.22
CA LEU A 139 2.47 -10.63 1.65
C LEU A 139 1.77 -9.29 1.89
N SER A 140 2.23 -8.21 1.25
CA SER A 140 1.63 -6.88 1.42
C SER A 140 0.17 -6.84 0.98
N VAL A 141 -0.17 -7.47 -0.15
CA VAL A 141 -1.55 -7.54 -0.66
C VAL A 141 -2.44 -8.33 0.29
N ASP A 142 -1.96 -9.46 0.79
CA ASP A 142 -2.73 -10.31 1.70
C ASP A 142 -3.01 -9.61 3.04
N ARG A 143 -2.11 -8.73 3.49
CA ARG A 143 -2.20 -8.06 4.80
C ARG A 143 -2.91 -6.71 4.77
N VAL A 144 -2.99 -6.07 3.60
CA VAL A 144 -3.78 -4.86 3.41
C VAL A 144 -5.26 -5.13 3.74
N ASN A 145 -5.79 -6.32 3.41
CA ASN A 145 -7.20 -6.68 3.67
C ASN A 145 -7.51 -7.13 5.12
N VAL A 146 -6.63 -6.89 6.10
CA VAL A 146 -6.86 -7.25 7.51
C VAL A 146 -7.88 -6.31 8.15
N GLN A 147 -8.70 -6.83 9.08
CA GLN A 147 -9.79 -6.07 9.72
C GLN A 147 -9.31 -4.90 10.58
N SER A 148 -8.11 -5.00 11.17
CA SER A 148 -7.53 -3.96 12.02
C SER A 148 -6.90 -2.83 11.18
N PRO A 149 -7.38 -1.57 11.30
CA PRO A 149 -6.96 -0.48 10.42
C PRO A 149 -5.50 -0.06 10.60
N HIS A 150 -4.97 -0.15 11.83
CA HIS A 150 -3.57 0.19 12.11
C HIS A 150 -2.59 -0.80 11.44
N ARG A 151 -2.94 -2.09 11.38
CA ARG A 151 -2.13 -3.10 10.65
C ARG A 151 -2.24 -2.94 9.14
N ALA A 152 -3.45 -2.73 8.64
CA ALA A 152 -3.69 -2.49 7.21
C ALA A 152 -2.91 -1.27 6.70
N MET A 153 -2.82 -0.19 7.51
CA MET A 153 -2.03 1.00 7.17
C MET A 153 -0.53 0.69 7.03
N ALA A 154 0.04 -0.11 7.93
CA ALA A 154 1.45 -0.50 7.82
C ALA A 154 1.69 -1.45 6.64
N ALA A 155 0.76 -2.37 6.35
CA ALA A 155 0.84 -3.22 5.15
C ALA A 155 0.72 -2.41 3.85
N LEU A 156 -0.07 -1.33 3.86
CA LEU A 156 -0.17 -0.38 2.73
C LEU A 156 1.16 0.33 2.49
N GLY A 157 1.86 0.75 3.55
CA GLY A 157 3.21 1.31 3.46
C GLY A 157 4.20 0.36 2.76
N LEU A 158 4.19 -0.91 3.15
CA LEU A 158 5.01 -1.94 2.52
C LEU A 158 4.64 -2.13 1.05
N MET A 159 3.33 -2.21 0.75
CA MET A 159 2.86 -2.36 -0.61
C MET A 159 3.30 -1.20 -1.50
N LEU A 160 3.17 0.05 -1.04
CA LEU A 160 3.64 1.22 -1.77
C LEU A 160 5.16 1.16 -1.98
N THR A 161 5.92 0.81 -0.95
CA THR A 161 7.38 0.66 -1.05
C THR A 161 7.75 -0.36 -2.12
N CYS A 162 7.12 -1.54 -2.14
CA CYS A 162 7.30 -2.56 -3.18
C CYS A 162 7.00 -2.03 -4.60
N MET A 163 5.99 -1.17 -4.74
CA MET A 163 5.60 -0.62 -6.04
C MET A 163 6.59 0.40 -6.57
N TYR A 164 7.18 1.21 -5.69
CA TYR A 164 8.21 2.18 -6.08
C TYR A 164 9.56 1.51 -6.35
N THR A 165 9.94 0.48 -5.61
CA THR A 165 11.22 -0.24 -5.81
C THR A 165 11.17 -1.31 -6.90
N GLY A 166 9.99 -1.87 -7.20
CA GLY A 166 9.81 -2.93 -8.19
C GLY A 166 10.01 -2.51 -9.66
N LYS A 167 10.24 -1.23 -9.95
CA LYS A 167 10.37 -0.70 -11.33
C LYS A 167 11.76 -0.84 -11.96
N GLU A 168 12.82 -1.12 -11.22
CA GLU A 168 14.18 -1.03 -11.76
C GLU A 168 14.80 -2.35 -12.29
N LYS A 169 14.15 -3.51 -12.13
CA LYS A 169 14.73 -4.81 -12.55
C LYS A 169 14.15 -5.39 -13.86
N VAL A 170 13.87 -4.54 -14.85
CA VAL A 170 13.76 -4.97 -16.25
C VAL A 170 15.05 -4.53 -16.97
N SER A 171 15.83 -5.52 -17.41
CA SER A 171 17.11 -5.37 -18.12
C SER A 171 17.11 -4.34 -19.26
N PRO A 172 18.27 -3.72 -19.59
CA PRO A 172 18.38 -2.72 -20.63
C PRO A 172 18.43 -3.37 -22.01
N SER A 173 17.32 -3.35 -22.75
CA SER A 173 17.36 -3.54 -24.20
C SER A 173 16.24 -2.75 -24.89
N ARG A 174 16.66 -1.61 -25.47
CA ARG A 174 16.02 -0.85 -26.57
C ARG A 174 14.54 -0.44 -26.39
N SER A 175 14.34 0.82 -26.04
CA SER A 175 13.96 1.85 -27.03
C SER A 175 13.98 3.23 -26.36
N THR A 176 14.50 4.18 -27.11
CA THR A 176 14.56 5.61 -26.83
C THR A 176 13.16 6.20 -26.67
N ASP A 177 13.07 7.24 -25.84
CA ASP A 177 11.94 8.13 -25.56
C ASP A 177 10.93 7.66 -24.50
N ALA A 178 11.31 7.85 -23.23
CA ALA A 178 10.35 7.98 -22.14
C ALA A 178 10.72 9.18 -21.27
N ASN A 179 9.82 10.16 -21.27
CA ASN A 179 9.87 11.40 -20.49
C ASN A 179 9.94 11.08 -18.98
N PRO A 180 10.85 11.66 -18.16
CA PRO A 180 11.07 11.25 -16.76
C PRO A 180 9.97 11.69 -15.76
N ALA A 181 8.86 12.25 -16.22
CA ALA A 181 7.90 12.97 -15.36
C ALA A 181 6.52 12.30 -15.20
N ALA A 182 6.29 11.11 -15.76
CA ALA A 182 5.00 10.42 -15.63
C ALA A 182 5.15 9.07 -14.93
N PRO A 183 4.51 8.84 -13.77
CA PRO A 183 4.43 7.50 -13.20
C PRO A 183 3.65 6.60 -14.17
N ASP A 184 4.35 5.61 -14.73
CA ASP A 184 3.82 4.60 -15.65
C ASP A 184 2.41 4.11 -15.26
N SER A 185 1.44 4.39 -16.13
CA SER A 185 0.00 4.26 -15.87
C SER A 185 -0.42 2.85 -15.48
N GLU A 186 0.26 1.82 -15.97
CA GLU A 186 -0.07 0.41 -15.64
C GLU A 186 0.24 0.07 -14.18
N SER A 187 1.36 0.58 -13.65
CA SER A 187 1.73 0.36 -12.25
C SER A 187 0.73 1.01 -11.30
N VAL A 188 0.21 2.19 -11.64
CA VAL A 188 -0.78 2.92 -10.84
C VAL A 188 -2.15 2.23 -10.89
N ILE A 189 -2.53 1.68 -12.05
CA ILE A 189 -3.77 0.89 -12.21
C ILE A 189 -3.72 -0.39 -11.38
N VAL A 190 -2.60 -1.12 -11.40
CA VAL A 190 -2.42 -2.31 -10.56
C VAL A 190 -2.38 -1.94 -9.06
N ALA A 191 -1.83 -0.78 -8.71
CA ALA A 191 -1.93 -0.20 -7.37
C ALA A 191 -3.38 -0.01 -6.95
N MET A 192 -4.15 0.67 -7.81
CA MET A 192 -5.53 1.06 -7.54
C MET A 192 -6.48 -0.13 -7.54
N GLU A 193 -6.23 -1.15 -8.36
CA GLU A 193 -6.96 -2.41 -8.34
C GLU A 193 -6.69 -3.19 -7.05
N ARG A 194 -5.42 -3.24 -6.59
CA ARG A 194 -5.03 -3.89 -5.33
C ARG A 194 -5.57 -3.15 -4.11
N VAL A 195 -5.57 -1.82 -4.15
CA VAL A 195 -6.14 -0.92 -3.14
C VAL A 195 -7.68 -0.99 -3.12
N SER A 196 -8.33 -1.24 -4.26
CA SER A 196 -9.79 -1.40 -4.36
C SER A 196 -10.33 -2.68 -3.74
N LYS A 197 -9.48 -3.66 -3.40
CA LYS A 197 -9.86 -4.92 -2.72
C LYS A 197 -9.98 -4.80 -1.19
N LEU A 198 -9.78 -3.61 -0.63
CA LEU A 198 -9.82 -3.35 0.81
C LEU A 198 -11.26 -3.35 1.34
N ASN A 199 -11.79 -4.50 1.74
CA ASN A 199 -13.20 -4.64 2.15
C ASN A 199 -13.47 -4.38 3.65
N SER A 200 -12.58 -3.70 4.39
CA SER A 200 -12.80 -3.42 5.82
C SER A 200 -13.27 -1.98 6.10
N PHE A 201 -14.48 -1.89 6.65
CA PHE A 201 -15.32 -0.68 6.77
C PHE A 201 -14.69 0.57 7.42
N PRO A 202 -13.77 0.49 8.41
CA PRO A 202 -13.13 1.70 8.96
C PRO A 202 -11.97 2.23 8.10
N CYS A 203 -11.25 1.34 7.41
CA CYS A 203 -10.09 1.67 6.60
C CYS A 203 -10.50 2.19 5.21
N LEU A 204 -11.70 1.81 4.74
CA LEU A 204 -12.35 2.37 3.55
C LEU A 204 -12.51 3.90 3.63
N TYR A 205 -12.76 4.46 4.83
CA TYR A 205 -12.90 5.90 5.07
C TYR A 205 -11.59 6.63 4.75
N VAL A 206 -10.50 6.25 5.41
CA VAL A 206 -9.19 6.91 5.25
C VAL A 206 -8.65 6.70 3.83
N LEU A 207 -8.83 5.50 3.29
CA LEU A 207 -8.32 5.14 1.97
C LEU A 207 -9.14 5.77 0.84
N SER A 208 -10.47 5.86 0.96
CA SER A 208 -11.28 6.58 -0.01
C SER A 208 -10.99 8.09 0.01
N LEU A 209 -10.74 8.68 1.18
CA LEU A 209 -10.33 10.09 1.28
C LEU A 209 -8.91 10.32 0.75
N PHE A 210 -8.00 9.37 0.96
CA PHE A 210 -6.64 9.45 0.42
C PHE A 210 -6.63 9.29 -1.09
N LEU A 211 -7.34 8.29 -1.64
CA LEU A 211 -7.55 8.13 -3.08
C LEU A 211 -8.23 9.37 -3.67
N LEU A 212 -9.25 9.91 -3.00
CA LEU A 212 -9.90 11.14 -3.42
C LEU A 212 -8.91 12.31 -3.47
N LYS A 213 -8.04 12.45 -2.48
CA LYS A 213 -7.01 13.49 -2.47
C LYS A 213 -5.99 13.29 -3.59
N ILE A 214 -5.61 12.05 -3.89
CA ILE A 214 -4.76 11.72 -5.04
C ILE A 214 -5.47 12.08 -6.34
N PHE A 215 -6.72 11.66 -6.53
CA PHE A 215 -7.50 11.96 -7.74
C PHE A 215 -7.66 13.47 -7.95
N LEU A 216 -7.96 14.22 -6.89
CA LEU A 216 -8.00 15.69 -6.95
C LEU A 216 -6.68 16.25 -7.45
N GLN A 217 -5.56 15.81 -6.86
CA GLN A 217 -4.25 16.32 -7.22
C GLN A 217 -3.87 15.94 -8.66
N VAL A 218 -4.17 14.71 -9.09
CA VAL A 218 -3.92 14.22 -10.45
C VAL A 218 -4.77 14.98 -11.46
N PHE A 219 -6.08 15.09 -11.24
CA PHE A 219 -6.99 15.79 -12.16
C PHE A 219 -6.70 17.30 -12.20
N GLN A 220 -6.40 17.94 -11.07
CA GLN A 220 -5.94 19.33 -11.07
C GLN A 220 -4.66 19.51 -11.88
N THR A 221 -3.70 18.59 -11.73
CA THR A 221 -2.45 18.62 -12.52
C THR A 221 -2.76 18.45 -14.02
N LEU A 222 -3.62 17.50 -14.40
CA LEU A 222 -4.02 17.27 -15.79
C LEU A 222 -4.76 18.48 -16.40
N HIS A 223 -5.59 19.17 -15.62
CA HIS A 223 -6.23 20.40 -16.07
C HIS A 223 -5.22 21.54 -16.24
N THR A 224 -4.23 21.68 -15.35
CA THR A 224 -3.17 22.68 -15.51
C THR A 224 -2.25 22.43 -16.71
N THR A 225 -2.08 21.16 -17.12
CA THR A 225 -1.31 20.78 -18.32
C THR A 225 -2.15 20.78 -19.60
N GLY A 226 -3.43 21.16 -19.53
CA GLY A 226 -4.34 21.24 -20.69
C GLY A 226 -4.86 19.89 -21.20
N GLN A 227 -4.71 18.81 -20.43
CA GLN A 227 -5.08 17.44 -20.81
C GLN A 227 -6.50 17.05 -20.33
N SER A 228 -7.46 17.96 -20.48
CA SER A 228 -8.84 17.75 -20.00
C SER A 228 -9.57 16.59 -20.69
N SER A 229 -9.21 16.25 -21.94
CA SER A 229 -9.78 15.10 -22.66
C SER A 229 -9.43 13.76 -22.00
N MET A 230 -8.21 13.63 -21.48
CA MET A 230 -7.82 12.41 -20.76
C MET A 230 -8.60 12.24 -19.46
N VAL A 231 -8.89 13.32 -18.74
CA VAL A 231 -9.73 13.25 -17.52
C VAL A 231 -11.11 12.69 -17.87
N ARG A 232 -11.73 13.17 -18.95
CA ARG A 232 -13.03 12.68 -19.44
C ARG A 232 -12.97 11.18 -19.76
N ASP A 233 -11.98 10.75 -20.54
CA ASP A 233 -11.88 9.35 -20.99
C ASP A 233 -11.67 8.40 -19.81
N TRP A 234 -10.83 8.78 -18.85
CA TRP A 234 -10.66 8.05 -17.59
C TRP A 234 -11.94 7.98 -16.76
N VAL A 235 -12.68 9.09 -16.69
CA VAL A 235 -13.96 9.12 -15.99
C VAL A 235 -14.92 8.11 -16.63
N MET A 236 -15.10 8.17 -17.95
CA MET A 236 -16.00 7.29 -18.70
C MET A 236 -15.67 5.79 -18.52
N LEU A 237 -14.39 5.42 -18.57
CA LEU A 237 -13.95 4.04 -18.37
C LEU A 237 -14.20 3.54 -16.94
N SER A 238 -14.19 4.42 -15.95
CA SER A 238 -14.33 4.06 -14.54
C SER A 238 -15.78 3.97 -14.06
N LEU A 239 -16.75 4.56 -14.77
CA LEU A 239 -18.14 4.65 -14.31
C LEU A 239 -18.76 3.28 -14.02
N SER A 240 -18.56 2.30 -14.90
CA SER A 240 -19.08 0.94 -14.73
C SER A 240 -18.53 0.24 -13.48
N ASN A 241 -17.27 0.50 -13.14
CA ASN A 241 -16.61 -0.05 -11.95
C ASN A 241 -17.15 0.55 -10.65
N PHE A 242 -17.65 1.79 -10.68
CA PHE A 242 -18.22 2.45 -9.52
C PHE A 242 -19.70 2.11 -9.32
N THR A 243 -20.49 2.07 -10.39
CA THR A 243 -21.94 1.79 -10.30
C THR A 243 -22.25 0.37 -9.82
N GLN A 244 -21.33 -0.57 -10.03
CA GLN A 244 -21.46 -1.95 -9.57
C GLN A 244 -21.11 -2.17 -8.08
N ARG A 245 -20.60 -1.13 -7.37
CA ARG A 245 -20.20 -1.27 -5.95
C ARG A 245 -21.40 -1.26 -5.01
N THR A 246 -21.38 -2.14 -4.01
CA THR A 246 -22.32 -2.13 -2.88
C THR A 246 -21.58 -1.70 -1.60
N PRO A 247 -22.21 -0.93 -0.69
CA PRO A 247 -23.58 -0.40 -0.73
C PRO A 247 -23.74 0.81 -1.68
N VAL A 248 -24.95 1.00 -2.22
CA VAL A 248 -25.28 2.07 -3.20
C VAL A 248 -24.95 3.47 -2.68
N ALA A 249 -25.13 3.71 -1.38
CA ALA A 249 -24.77 4.98 -0.75
C ALA A 249 -23.28 5.30 -0.91
N MET A 250 -22.41 4.29 -0.80
CA MET A 250 -20.98 4.46 -0.98
C MET A 250 -20.60 4.65 -2.45
N ALA A 251 -21.24 3.93 -3.36
CA ALA A 251 -21.05 4.09 -4.80
C ALA A 251 -21.42 5.51 -5.27
N MET A 252 -22.54 6.06 -4.81
CA MET A 252 -22.94 7.42 -5.13
C MET A 252 -21.98 8.45 -4.53
N TRP A 253 -21.58 8.27 -3.28
CA TRP A 253 -20.64 9.18 -2.63
C TRP A 253 -19.30 9.19 -3.38
N SER A 254 -18.76 8.04 -3.77
CA SER A 254 -17.52 7.97 -4.53
C SER A 254 -17.65 8.59 -5.91
N LEU A 255 -18.75 8.34 -6.63
CA LEU A 255 -19.04 8.98 -7.92
C LEU A 255 -19.17 10.50 -7.78
N SER A 256 -19.84 10.99 -6.73
CA SER A 256 -20.00 12.44 -6.50
C SER A 256 -18.64 13.10 -6.28
N CYS A 257 -17.79 12.51 -5.43
CA CYS A 257 -16.44 13.00 -5.19
C CYS A 257 -15.58 12.96 -6.47
N PHE A 258 -15.75 11.91 -7.29
CA PHE A 258 -15.04 11.74 -8.54
C PHE A 258 -15.43 12.77 -9.60
N PHE A 259 -16.74 13.05 -9.78
CA PHE A 259 -17.21 14.12 -10.66
C PHE A 259 -16.76 15.50 -10.20
N VAL A 260 -16.76 15.77 -8.90
CA VAL A 260 -16.24 17.03 -8.35
C VAL A 260 -14.74 17.18 -8.61
N SER A 261 -14.00 16.07 -8.53
CA SER A 261 -12.56 16.08 -8.81
C SER A 261 -12.26 16.31 -10.28
N ALA A 262 -13.13 15.81 -11.16
CA ALA A 262 -13.01 16.02 -12.60
C ALA A 262 -13.48 17.43 -13.00
N SER A 263 -14.41 18.06 -12.28
CA SER A 263 -14.97 19.36 -12.67
C SER A 263 -13.90 20.48 -12.73
N THR A 264 -13.99 21.30 -13.77
CA THR A 264 -13.18 22.52 -13.96
C THR A 264 -13.75 23.73 -13.20
N SER A 265 -14.96 23.61 -12.64
CA SER A 265 -15.64 24.69 -11.93
C SER A 265 -15.19 24.79 -10.48
N GLN A 266 -14.58 25.93 -10.13
CA GLN A 266 -14.12 26.21 -8.76
C GLN A 266 -15.23 26.09 -7.70
N TRP A 267 -16.46 26.45 -8.05
CA TRP A 267 -17.61 26.37 -7.15
C TRP A 267 -17.99 24.93 -6.82
N ILE A 268 -17.84 24.02 -7.78
CA ILE A 268 -18.14 22.60 -7.60
C ILE A 268 -17.03 21.96 -6.77
N SER A 269 -15.76 22.28 -7.06
CA SER A 269 -14.63 21.83 -6.24
C SER A 269 -14.74 22.30 -4.78
N ALA A 270 -15.33 23.48 -4.53
CA ALA A 270 -15.54 24.00 -3.18
C ALA A 270 -16.58 23.21 -2.35
N ILE A 271 -17.47 22.45 -2.99
CA ILE A 271 -18.48 21.62 -2.32
C ILE A 271 -17.85 20.32 -1.78
N LEU A 272 -16.65 19.97 -2.21
CA LEU A 272 -16.01 18.69 -1.87
C LEU A 272 -15.89 18.40 -0.36
N PRO A 273 -15.48 19.34 0.52
CA PRO A 273 -15.41 19.07 1.95
C PRO A 273 -16.78 18.72 2.55
N HIS A 274 -17.86 19.30 2.01
CA HIS A 274 -19.22 18.99 2.42
C HIS A 274 -19.60 17.55 2.04
N ILE A 275 -19.30 17.11 0.83
CA ILE A 275 -19.56 15.73 0.37
C ILE A 275 -18.76 14.74 1.22
N ILE A 276 -17.48 15.04 1.48
CA ILE A 276 -16.61 14.23 2.34
C ILE A 276 -17.22 14.04 3.74
N SER A 277 -17.81 15.09 4.33
CA SER A 277 -18.43 15.01 5.66
C SER A 277 -19.68 14.12 5.72
N ARG A 278 -20.28 13.79 4.56
CA ARG A 278 -21.53 13.03 4.44
C ARG A 278 -21.31 11.62 3.88
N MET A 279 -20.12 11.05 4.07
CA MET A 279 -19.78 9.70 3.59
C MET A 279 -20.78 8.64 4.07
N GLY A 280 -21.28 7.84 3.13
CA GLY A 280 -22.20 6.72 3.40
C GLY A 280 -23.65 7.12 3.68
N LYS A 281 -24.00 8.42 3.66
CA LYS A 281 -25.39 8.87 3.79
C LYS A 281 -26.10 8.83 2.43
N LEU A 282 -27.39 8.52 2.46
CA LEU A 282 -28.27 8.44 1.30
C LEU A 282 -29.55 9.25 1.54
N GLU A 283 -29.39 10.53 1.89
CA GLU A 283 -30.52 11.44 2.04
C GLU A 283 -30.83 12.14 0.70
N GLN A 284 -32.01 12.76 0.59
CA GLN A 284 -32.41 13.46 -0.63
C GLN A 284 -31.43 14.58 -1.03
N VAL A 285 -30.76 15.20 -0.04
CA VAL A 285 -29.73 16.22 -0.28
C VAL A 285 -28.52 15.61 -1.00
N ASP A 286 -28.08 14.41 -0.60
CA ASP A 286 -26.95 13.71 -1.22
C ASP A 286 -27.28 13.32 -2.67
N VAL A 287 -28.51 12.85 -2.92
CA VAL A 287 -29.02 12.56 -4.27
C VAL A 287 -29.00 13.82 -5.14
N ASN A 288 -29.44 14.96 -4.59
CA ASN A 288 -29.47 16.22 -5.32
C ASN A 288 -28.06 16.72 -5.66
N ILE A 289 -27.11 16.60 -4.71
CA ILE A 289 -25.70 16.96 -4.95
C ILE A 289 -25.10 16.06 -6.02
N PHE A 290 -25.32 14.73 -5.94
CA PHE A 290 -24.87 13.78 -6.95
C PHE A 290 -25.40 14.14 -8.34
N CYS A 291 -26.71 14.41 -8.47
CA CYS A 291 -27.29 14.81 -9.74
C CYS A 291 -26.69 16.13 -10.24
N LEU A 292 -26.46 17.12 -9.37
CA LEU A 292 -25.88 18.41 -9.77
C LEU A 292 -24.46 18.24 -10.33
N VAL A 293 -23.59 17.50 -9.66
CA VAL A 293 -22.19 17.34 -10.08
C VAL A 293 -22.06 16.46 -11.32
N ALA A 294 -22.90 15.43 -11.45
CA ALA A 294 -22.95 14.60 -12.67
C ALA A 294 -23.49 15.40 -13.86
N MET A 295 -24.48 16.26 -13.65
CA MET A 295 -25.03 17.15 -14.68
C MET A 295 -24.00 18.19 -15.15
N ASP A 296 -23.19 18.72 -14.24
CA ASP A 296 -22.10 19.64 -14.60
C ASP A 296 -21.07 18.97 -15.50
N PHE A 297 -20.61 17.77 -15.11
CA PHE A 297 -19.70 16.97 -15.93
C PHE A 297 -20.30 16.68 -17.32
N TYR A 298 -21.57 16.27 -17.36
CA TYR A 298 -22.27 15.97 -18.61
C TYR A 298 -22.39 17.18 -19.56
N ARG A 299 -22.59 18.39 -19.02
CA ARG A 299 -22.75 19.62 -19.84
C ARG A 299 -21.44 20.23 -20.28
N HIS A 300 -20.44 20.24 -19.41
CA HIS A 300 -19.21 21.02 -19.62
C HIS A 300 -17.99 20.17 -19.99
N GLN A 301 -18.03 18.84 -19.85
CA GLN A 301 -16.91 17.96 -20.20
C GLN A 301 -17.22 16.94 -21.30
N ILE A 302 -18.49 16.65 -21.55
CA ILE A 302 -18.89 15.75 -22.64
C ILE A 302 -19.47 16.58 -23.78
N ASP A 303 -18.64 16.87 -24.77
CA ASP A 303 -19.05 17.60 -25.97
C ASP A 303 -19.69 16.68 -27.02
N GLU A 304 -19.21 15.44 -27.13
CA GLU A 304 -19.64 14.49 -28.15
C GLU A 304 -20.96 13.78 -27.78
N GLU A 305 -21.89 13.76 -28.72
CA GLU A 305 -23.22 13.15 -28.53
C GLU A 305 -23.15 11.62 -28.37
N LEU A 306 -22.14 10.97 -28.96
CA LEU A 306 -21.89 9.54 -28.78
C LEU A 306 -21.47 9.23 -27.34
N ASP A 307 -20.53 10.00 -26.79
CA ASP A 307 -20.08 9.87 -25.41
C ASP A 307 -21.21 10.18 -24.42
N ARG A 308 -22.09 11.13 -24.74
CA ARG A 308 -23.28 11.43 -23.95
C ARG A 308 -24.23 10.23 -23.85
N ARG A 309 -24.42 9.49 -24.94
CA ARG A 309 -25.23 8.25 -24.95
C ARG A 309 -24.52 7.13 -24.20
N ALA A 310 -23.21 7.00 -24.35
CA ALA A 310 -22.41 6.03 -23.59
C ALA A 310 -22.48 6.31 -22.07
N PHE A 311 -22.46 7.58 -21.67
CA PHE A 311 -22.61 7.98 -20.28
C PHE A 311 -23.98 7.56 -19.74
N GLN A 312 -25.05 7.82 -20.49
CA GLN A 312 -26.41 7.43 -20.11
C GLN A 312 -26.56 5.91 -20.00
N SER A 313 -26.04 5.14 -20.97
CA SER A 313 -26.21 3.69 -21.00
C SER A 313 -25.58 3.00 -19.79
N VAL A 314 -24.47 3.53 -19.25
CA VAL A 314 -23.84 3.01 -18.02
C VAL A 314 -24.79 3.10 -16.82
N PHE A 315 -25.56 4.18 -16.69
CA PHE A 315 -26.52 4.35 -15.60
C PHE A 315 -27.83 3.61 -15.86
N GLU A 316 -28.26 3.45 -17.11
CA GLU A 316 -29.47 2.69 -17.47
C GLU A 316 -29.39 1.22 -17.04
N VAL A 317 -28.21 0.61 -17.15
CA VAL A 317 -27.99 -0.79 -16.74
C VAL A 317 -28.21 -1.01 -15.25
N VAL A 318 -27.97 0.01 -14.41
CA VAL A 318 -27.99 -0.10 -12.94
C VAL A 318 -29.19 0.64 -12.33
N ALA A 319 -29.90 1.45 -13.11
CA ALA A 319 -31.04 2.23 -12.63
C ALA A 319 -32.27 1.34 -12.41
N SER A 320 -32.76 1.30 -11.18
CA SER A 320 -34.08 0.76 -10.84
C SER A 320 -34.98 1.83 -10.23
N PRO A 321 -36.32 1.69 -10.30
CA PRO A 321 -37.25 2.68 -9.76
C PRO A 321 -36.98 2.94 -8.27
N GLY A 322 -36.81 4.21 -7.90
CA GLY A 322 -36.46 4.61 -6.53
C GLY A 322 -34.96 4.72 -6.24
N THR A 323 -34.08 4.33 -7.17
CA THR A 323 -32.64 4.55 -7.04
C THR A 323 -32.23 5.99 -7.38
N PRO A 324 -31.11 6.48 -6.84
CA PRO A 324 -30.55 7.77 -7.24
C PRO A 324 -30.16 7.85 -8.72
N TYR A 325 -29.74 6.74 -9.33
CA TYR A 325 -29.39 6.69 -10.75
C TYR A 325 -30.60 6.97 -11.65
N HIS A 326 -31.80 6.51 -11.26
CA HIS A 326 -33.02 6.82 -11.98
C HIS A 326 -33.36 8.32 -11.95
N ARG A 327 -33.11 9.01 -10.83
CA ARG A 327 -33.25 10.47 -10.75
C ARG A 327 -32.26 11.19 -11.68
N LEU A 328 -31.00 10.75 -11.73
CA LEU A 328 -30.01 11.30 -12.66
C LEU A 328 -30.44 11.15 -14.12
N LEU A 329 -30.90 9.96 -14.54
CA LEU A 329 -31.42 9.74 -15.89
C LEU A 329 -32.59 10.67 -16.23
N THR A 330 -33.50 10.88 -15.27
CA THR A 330 -34.60 11.86 -15.44
C THR A 330 -34.07 13.29 -15.65
N CYS A 331 -33.04 13.70 -14.90
CA CYS A 331 -32.40 15.00 -15.07
C CYS A 331 -31.74 15.13 -16.45
N LEU A 332 -31.07 14.09 -16.94
CA LEU A 332 -30.41 14.08 -18.25
C LEU A 332 -31.43 14.17 -19.40
N GLN A 333 -32.55 13.45 -19.31
CA GLN A 333 -33.64 13.53 -20.30
C GLN A 333 -34.24 14.94 -20.39
N ASN A 334 -34.36 15.64 -19.27
CA ASN A 334 -34.89 17.00 -19.24
C ASN A 334 -33.96 18.02 -19.92
N VAL A 335 -32.64 17.79 -19.95
CA VAL A 335 -31.72 18.68 -20.65
C VAL A 335 -31.90 18.64 -22.16
N HIS A 336 -32.11 17.46 -22.74
CA HIS A 336 -32.36 17.32 -24.18
C HIS A 336 -33.69 17.97 -24.60
N LYS A 337 -34.68 17.99 -23.69
CA LYS A 337 -35.96 18.68 -23.94
C LYS A 337 -35.82 20.20 -23.94
N VAL A 338 -34.89 20.75 -23.15
CA VAL A 338 -34.67 22.21 -23.07
C VAL A 338 -33.78 22.72 -24.21
N THR A 339 -32.85 21.91 -24.72
CA THR A 339 -32.01 22.28 -25.88
C THR A 339 -32.68 22.05 -27.25
N ALA A 340 -33.83 21.36 -27.30
CA ALA A 340 -34.60 21.13 -28.52
C ALA A 340 -35.72 22.17 -28.77
N CYS A 341 -35.85 23.19 -27.91
CA CYS A 341 -36.72 24.35 -28.10
C CYS A 341 -35.90 25.59 -28.47
#